data_AF-A0A6G0XGV7-F1
#
_entry.id   AF-A0A6G0XGV7-F1
#
_cell.length_a   1.000
_cell.length_b   1.000
_cell.length_c   1.000
_cell.angle_alpha   90.00
_cell.angle_beta   90.00
_cell.angle_gamma   90.00
#
_symmetry.space_group_name_H-M   'P 1'
#
loop_
_entity.id
_entity.type
_entity.pdbx_description
1 polymer ?
#
loop_
_entity_poly.entity_id
_entity_poly.type
_entity_poly.pdbx_seq_one_letter_code
_entity_poly.pdbx_strand_id
1 'polypeptide(L)'
;MGQRDVRMKVINEIFGAFQVIKLNAWEEKFAENLGVERKLEVKFLWNISVWFTLSGVLLYLGPALVTIASFASYTLIQQETLPASKLFTALSYFTMLKYPFSTLTYVLATTLQAFVSMKRVMEFLNMNEKKSDVVWTPSTAPADKIKKHSDENIAIAIEDASIG
;
A
#
# COMPACT_ATOMS: atom_id res chain seq x y z
N MET A 1 -7.10 2.35 -0.35
CA MET A 1 -6.33 3.23 0.56
C MET A 1 -6.95 4.61 0.63
N GLY A 2 -7.23 5.28 -0.50
CA GLY A 2 -7.85 6.63 -0.50
C GLY A 2 -9.13 6.79 0.35
N GLN A 3 -10.07 5.83 0.34
CA GLN A 3 -11.31 5.94 1.15
C GLN A 3 -11.05 5.99 2.66
N ARG A 4 -10.02 5.29 3.14
CA ARG A 4 -9.61 5.35 4.56
C ARG A 4 -9.05 6.73 4.89
N ASP A 5 -8.27 7.30 3.97
CA ASP A 5 -7.63 8.60 4.16
C ASP A 5 -8.67 9.73 4.13
N VAL A 6 -9.71 9.63 3.29
CA VAL A 6 -10.88 10.53 3.32
C VAL A 6 -11.57 10.49 4.69
N ARG A 7 -11.89 9.29 5.20
CA ARG A 7 -12.48 9.15 6.55
C ARG A 7 -11.59 9.78 7.62
N MET A 8 -10.27 9.54 7.56
CA MET A 8 -9.34 10.09 8.55
C MET A 8 -9.26 11.61 8.50
N LYS A 9 -9.33 12.20 7.30
CA LYS A 9 -9.39 13.65 7.12
C LYS A 9 -10.64 14.24 7.77
N VAL A 10 -11.81 13.66 7.53
CA VAL A 10 -13.09 14.10 8.15
C VAL A 10 -13.02 14.00 9.67
N ILE A 11 -12.44 12.93 10.21
CA ILE A 11 -12.24 12.78 11.66
C ILE A 11 -11.35 13.92 12.20
N ASN A 12 -10.24 14.23 11.54
CA ASN A 12 -9.36 15.31 11.95
C ASN A 12 -10.07 16.68 11.94
N GLU A 13 -10.90 16.95 10.93
CA GLU A 13 -11.71 18.17 10.87
C GLU A 13 -12.73 18.26 12.02
N ILE A 14 -13.38 17.14 12.37
CA ILE A 14 -14.29 17.06 13.52
C ILE A 14 -13.56 17.37 14.84
N PHE A 15 -12.36 16.83 15.05
CA PHE A 15 -11.56 17.12 16.24
C PHE A 15 -11.13 18.59 16.29
N GLY A 16 -10.77 19.18 15.15
CA GLY A 16 -10.45 20.61 15.05
C GLY A 16 -11.62 21.52 15.40
N ALA A 17 -12.86 21.11 15.11
CA ALA A 17 -14.09 21.87 15.36
C ALA A 17 -14.89 21.39 16.58
N PHE A 18 -14.31 20.56 17.45
CA PHE A 18 -15.04 19.82 18.49
C PHE A 18 -15.88 20.71 19.42
N GLN A 19 -15.33 21.84 19.85
CA GLN A 19 -16.02 22.77 20.76
C GLN A 19 -17.27 23.38 20.11
N VAL A 20 -17.18 23.77 18.82
CA VAL A 20 -18.31 24.33 18.07
C VAL A 20 -19.41 23.29 17.89
N ILE A 21 -19.03 22.04 17.58
CA ILE A 21 -19.97 20.93 17.39
C ILE A 21 -20.76 20.66 18.69
N LYS A 22 -20.06 20.63 19.84
CA LYS A 22 -20.66 20.44 21.16
C LYS A 22 -21.60 21.57 21.56
N LEU A 23 -21.17 22.83 21.37
CA LEU A 23 -21.97 24.01 21.72
C LEU A 23 -23.27 24.11 20.90
N ASN A 24 -23.28 23.57 19.69
CA ASN A 24 -24.46 23.59 18.81
C ASN A 24 -25.23 22.25 18.78
N ALA A 25 -24.83 21.26 19.58
CA ALA A 25 -25.41 19.91 19.59
C ALA A 25 -25.48 19.24 18.19
N TRP A 26 -24.48 19.49 17.32
CA TRP A 26 -24.44 18.97 15.94
C TRP A 26 -23.89 17.54 15.83
N GLU A 27 -23.71 16.84 16.95
CA GLU A 27 -23.02 15.54 17.01
C GLU A 27 -23.65 14.49 16.10
N GLU A 28 -24.97 14.37 16.11
CA GLU A 28 -25.69 13.36 15.31
C GLU A 28 -25.50 13.60 13.80
N LYS A 29 -25.52 14.86 13.37
CA LYS A 29 -25.34 15.22 11.96
C LYS A 29 -23.93 14.89 11.45
N PHE A 30 -22.91 15.13 12.26
CA PHE A 30 -21.53 14.75 11.93
C PHE A 30 -21.33 13.23 11.98
N ALA A 31 -21.97 12.54 12.93
CA ALA A 31 -21.95 11.09 13.00
C ALA A 31 -22.61 10.43 11.78
N GLU A 32 -23.72 10.99 11.29
CA GLU A 32 -24.38 10.53 10.06
C GLU A 32 -23.46 10.70 8.84
N ASN A 33 -22.85 11.88 8.67
CA ASN A 33 -21.90 12.14 7.59
C ASN A 33 -20.72 11.16 7.60
N LEU A 34 -20.14 10.89 8.78
CA LEU A 34 -19.07 9.91 8.93
C LEU A 34 -19.55 8.47 8.65
N GLY A 35 -20.81 8.17 8.95
CA GLY A 35 -21.47 6.92 8.60
C GLY A 35 -21.57 6.70 7.09
N VAL A 36 -21.83 7.75 6.30
CA VAL A 36 -21.85 7.68 4.82
C VAL A 36 -20.45 7.33 4.28
N GLU A 37 -19.41 8.04 4.73
CA GLU A 37 -18.03 7.76 4.33
C GLU A 37 -17.60 6.34 4.73
N ARG A 38 -18.00 5.88 5.92
CA ARG A 38 -17.72 4.52 6.37
C ARG A 38 -18.39 3.46 5.47
N LYS A 39 -19.62 3.68 5.02
CA LYS A 39 -20.31 2.76 4.10
C LYS A 39 -19.58 2.65 2.76
N LEU A 40 -19.06 3.77 2.23
CA LEU A 40 -18.26 3.79 1.00
C LEU A 40 -16.94 3.02 1.19
N GLU A 41 -16.23 3.25 2.30
CA GLU A 41 -15.01 2.52 2.65
C GLU A 41 -15.26 1.01 2.73
N VAL A 42 -16.32 0.59 3.43
CA VAL A 42 -16.67 -0.84 3.58
C VAL A 42 -17.05 -1.46 2.25
N LYS A 43 -17.82 -0.76 1.39
CA LYS A 43 -18.15 -1.25 0.05
C LYS A 43 -16.89 -1.45 -0.80
N PHE A 44 -15.93 -0.54 -0.71
CA PHE A 44 -14.66 -0.67 -1.39
C PHE A 44 -13.84 -1.86 -0.86
N LEU A 45 -13.77 -2.03 0.46
CA LEU A 45 -13.10 -3.17 1.10
C LEU A 45 -13.76 -4.50 0.71
N TRP A 46 -15.09 -4.54 0.64
CA TRP A 46 -15.83 -5.71 0.17
C TRP A 46 -15.43 -6.10 -1.25
N ASN A 47 -15.37 -5.14 -2.17
CA ASN A 47 -14.93 -5.39 -3.54
C ASN A 47 -13.51 -5.94 -3.59
N ILE A 48 -12.58 -5.40 -2.79
CA ILE A 48 -11.22 -5.95 -2.66
C ILE A 48 -11.25 -7.40 -2.16
N SER A 49 -12.03 -7.68 -1.11
CA SER A 49 -12.15 -9.04 -0.57
C SER A 49 -12.71 -10.02 -1.59
N VAL A 50 -13.68 -9.60 -2.42
CA VAL A 50 -14.21 -10.42 -3.52
C VAL A 50 -13.13 -10.73 -4.55
N TRP A 51 -12.37 -9.73 -5.00
CA TRP A 51 -11.27 -9.95 -5.95
C TRP A 51 -10.16 -10.84 -5.39
N PHE A 52 -9.81 -10.65 -4.11
CA PHE A 52 -8.82 -11.47 -3.44
C PHE A 52 -9.28 -12.93 -3.33
N THR A 53 -10.54 -13.14 -2.94
CA THR A 53 -11.15 -14.47 -2.86
C THR A 53 -11.19 -15.14 -4.23
N LEU A 54 -11.64 -14.42 -5.27
CA LEU A 54 -11.67 -14.94 -6.64
C LEU A 54 -10.26 -15.33 -7.13
N SER A 55 -9.26 -14.49 -6.85
CA SER A 55 -7.87 -14.79 -7.19
C SER A 55 -7.36 -16.05 -6.47
N GLY A 56 -7.68 -16.21 -5.19
CA GLY A 56 -7.36 -17.42 -4.43
C GLY A 56 -8.04 -18.66 -5.01
N VAL A 57 -9.34 -18.57 -5.31
CA VAL A 57 -10.11 -19.64 -5.96
C VAL A 57 -9.44 -20.06 -7.27
N LEU A 58 -9.09 -19.11 -8.14
CA LEU A 58 -8.40 -19.39 -9.41
C LEU A 58 -7.03 -20.03 -9.21
N LEU A 59 -6.27 -19.62 -8.19
CA LEU A 59 -4.96 -20.18 -7.89
C LEU A 59 -5.05 -21.68 -7.50
N TYR A 60 -6.09 -22.09 -6.78
CA TYR A 60 -6.29 -23.48 -6.38
C TYR A 60 -7.03 -24.32 -7.44
N LEU A 61 -8.08 -23.78 -8.06
CA LEU A 61 -8.86 -24.48 -9.09
C LEU A 61 -8.14 -24.54 -10.43
N GLY A 62 -7.35 -23.53 -10.80
CA GLY A 62 -6.67 -23.46 -12.09
C GLY A 62 -5.85 -24.72 -12.39
N PRO A 63 -4.90 -25.12 -11.54
CA PRO A 63 -4.12 -26.33 -11.75
C PRO A 63 -4.96 -27.62 -11.76
N ALA A 64 -6.05 -27.68 -10.97
CA ALA A 64 -6.95 -28.82 -10.97
C ALA A 64 -7.69 -28.95 -12.31
N LEU A 65 -8.19 -27.83 -12.85
CA LEU A 65 -8.83 -27.78 -14.17
C LEU A 65 -7.85 -28.16 -15.28
N VAL A 66 -6.62 -27.66 -15.24
CA VAL A 66 -5.56 -28.04 -16.21
C VAL A 66 -5.26 -29.53 -16.14
N THR A 67 -5.21 -30.12 -14.95
CA THR A 67 -5.00 -31.56 -14.75
C THR A 67 -6.15 -32.37 -15.37
N ILE A 68 -7.40 -31.99 -15.07
CA ILE A 68 -8.60 -32.66 -15.62
C ILE A 68 -8.63 -32.54 -17.14
N ALA A 69 -8.40 -31.35 -17.68
CA ALA A 69 -8.36 -31.11 -19.12
C ALA A 69 -7.26 -31.93 -19.81
N SER A 70 -6.07 -32.03 -19.19
CA SER A 70 -4.96 -32.84 -19.71
C SER A 70 -5.33 -34.32 -19.77
N PHE A 71 -5.88 -34.88 -18.70
CA PHE A 71 -6.31 -36.28 -18.68
C PHE A 71 -7.49 -36.55 -19.61
N ALA A 72 -8.47 -35.66 -19.68
CA ALA A 72 -9.58 -35.75 -20.62
C ALA A 72 -9.10 -35.71 -22.07
N SER A 73 -8.14 -34.84 -22.39
CA SER A 73 -7.54 -34.79 -23.74
C SER A 73 -6.80 -36.08 -24.08
N TYR A 74 -6.08 -36.67 -23.11
CA TYR A 74 -5.34 -37.91 -23.32
C TYR A 74 -6.28 -39.11 -23.58
N THR A 75 -7.38 -39.21 -22.84
CA THR A 75 -8.31 -40.35 -23.00
C THR A 75 -9.30 -40.16 -24.15
N LEU A 76 -9.84 -38.96 -24.34
CA LEU A 76 -10.89 -38.72 -25.35
C LEU A 76 -10.33 -38.44 -26.75
N ILE A 77 -9.21 -37.71 -26.84
CA ILE A 77 -8.64 -37.31 -28.15
C ILE A 77 -7.64 -38.37 -28.64
N GLN A 78 -6.69 -38.76 -27.78
CA GLN A 78 -5.67 -39.75 -28.18
C GLN A 78 -6.18 -41.20 -28.08
N GLN A 79 -7.35 -41.43 -27.48
CA GLN A 79 -7.95 -42.76 -27.27
C GLN A 79 -7.03 -43.75 -26.53
N GLU A 80 -6.09 -43.21 -25.76
CA GLU A 80 -5.12 -44.00 -25.01
C GLU A 80 -5.66 -44.35 -23.63
N THR A 81 -5.26 -45.53 -23.13
CA THR A 81 -5.60 -45.92 -21.75
C THR A 81 -4.70 -45.19 -20.76
N LEU A 82 -5.29 -44.71 -19.66
CA LEU A 82 -4.59 -43.95 -18.62
C LEU A 82 -4.28 -44.87 -17.43
N PRO A 83 -3.15 -45.60 -17.43
CA PRO A 83 -2.76 -46.46 -16.32
C PRO A 83 -2.43 -45.62 -15.08
N ALA A 84 -2.65 -46.22 -13.90
CA ALA A 84 -2.41 -45.57 -12.61
C ALA A 84 -0.98 -45.00 -12.49
N SER A 85 0.03 -45.71 -13.03
CA SER A 85 1.43 -45.25 -13.04
C SER A 85 1.58 -43.88 -13.71
N LYS A 86 1.07 -43.72 -14.95
CA LYS A 86 1.14 -42.44 -15.68
C LYS A 86 0.33 -41.35 -14.97
N LEU A 87 -0.85 -41.68 -14.45
CA LEU A 87 -1.73 -40.74 -13.77
C LEU A 87 -1.07 -40.15 -12.51
N PHE A 88 -0.53 -41.00 -11.63
CA PHE A 88 0.11 -40.54 -10.40
C PHE A 88 1.42 -39.77 -10.66
N THR A 89 2.20 -40.20 -11.66
CA THR A 89 3.39 -39.48 -12.10
C THR A 89 3.02 -38.08 -12.61
N ALA A 90 2.03 -37.97 -13.49
CA ALA A 90 1.58 -36.68 -14.02
C ALA A 90 1.00 -35.75 -12.93
N LEU A 91 0.21 -36.28 -11.98
CA LEU A 91 -0.28 -35.51 -10.83
C LEU A 91 0.86 -34.93 -9.99
N SER A 92 1.92 -35.70 -9.79
CA SER A 92 3.11 -35.26 -9.05
C SER A 92 3.78 -34.09 -9.77
N TYR A 93 3.97 -34.19 -11.09
CA TYR A 93 4.52 -33.10 -11.89
C TYR A 93 3.66 -31.85 -11.86
N PHE A 94 2.34 -31.97 -12.05
CA PHE A 94 1.45 -30.81 -11.98
C PHE A 94 1.47 -30.14 -10.60
N THR A 95 1.60 -30.91 -9.53
CA THR A 95 1.71 -30.38 -8.16
C THR A 95 3.03 -29.65 -7.94
N MET A 96 4.15 -30.21 -8.41
CA MET A 96 5.46 -29.54 -8.35
C MET A 96 5.47 -28.24 -9.15
N LEU A 97 4.71 -28.16 -10.24
CA LEU A 97 4.63 -26.99 -11.10
C LEU A 97 3.83 -25.82 -10.47
N LYS A 98 2.92 -26.08 -9.52
CA LYS A 98 2.11 -25.02 -8.89
C LYS A 98 2.96 -23.98 -8.16
N TYR A 99 3.99 -24.45 -7.45
CA TYR A 99 4.87 -23.60 -6.67
C TYR A 99 5.65 -22.58 -7.53
N PRO A 100 6.42 -22.98 -8.56
CA PRO A 100 7.16 -22.02 -9.38
C PRO A 100 6.24 -21.03 -10.11
N PHE A 101 5.04 -21.43 -10.55
CA PHE A 101 4.08 -20.49 -11.17
C PHE A 101 3.58 -19.41 -10.19
N SER A 102 3.30 -19.80 -8.95
CA SER A 102 2.87 -18.88 -7.90
C SER A 102 4.01 -17.91 -7.54
N THR A 103 5.21 -18.45 -7.35
CA THR A 103 6.41 -17.67 -7.03
C THR A 103 6.79 -16.73 -8.17
N LEU A 104 6.70 -17.15 -9.42
CA LEU A 104 6.96 -16.29 -10.59
C LEU A 104 6.06 -15.06 -10.58
N THR A 105 4.76 -15.25 -10.38
CA THR A 105 3.78 -14.16 -10.34
C THR A 105 4.09 -13.17 -9.21
N TYR A 106 4.45 -13.70 -8.03
CA TYR A 106 4.84 -12.88 -6.88
C TYR A 106 6.12 -12.07 -7.16
N VAL A 107 7.16 -12.70 -7.71
CA VAL A 107 8.43 -12.04 -8.04
C VAL A 107 8.24 -10.94 -9.07
N LEU A 108 7.38 -11.15 -10.08
CA LEU A 108 7.05 -10.10 -11.05
C LEU A 108 6.43 -8.86 -10.39
N ALA A 109 5.46 -9.07 -9.49
CA ALA A 109 4.82 -7.96 -8.76
C ALA A 109 5.81 -7.20 -7.86
N THR A 110 6.64 -7.92 -7.10
CA THR A 110 7.63 -7.29 -6.21
C THR A 110 8.73 -6.56 -6.99
N THR A 111 9.13 -7.10 -8.13
CA THR A 111 10.11 -6.44 -9.03
C THR A 111 9.55 -5.11 -9.56
N LEU A 112 8.29 -5.08 -10.01
CA LEU A 112 7.65 -3.84 -10.44
C LEU A 112 7.56 -2.81 -9.30
N GLN A 113 7.19 -3.24 -8.10
CA GLN A 113 7.18 -2.38 -6.92
C GLN A 113 8.58 -1.87 -6.55
N ALA A 114 9.61 -2.70 -6.70
CA ALA A 114 11.01 -2.33 -6.49
C ALA A 114 11.45 -1.26 -7.50
N PHE A 115 11.09 -1.37 -8.77
CA PHE A 115 11.38 -0.35 -9.78
C PHE A 115 10.78 1.03 -9.43
N VAL A 116 9.51 1.08 -9.04
CA VAL A 116 8.86 2.34 -8.62
C VAL A 116 9.51 2.91 -7.36
N SER A 117 9.92 2.04 -6.43
CA SER A 117 10.60 2.46 -5.20
C SER A 117 12.01 2.99 -5.47
N MET A 118 12.77 2.33 -6.35
CA MET A 118 14.09 2.78 -6.78
C MET A 118 14.02 4.14 -7.46
N LYS A 119 13.00 4.38 -8.32
CA LYS A 119 12.78 5.69 -8.94
C LYS A 119 12.63 6.80 -7.90
N ARG A 120 11.84 6.57 -6.84
CA ARG A 120 11.62 7.55 -5.76
C ARG A 120 12.90 7.81 -4.96
N VAL A 121 13.68 6.77 -4.68
CA VAL A 121 14.99 6.93 -4.01
C VAL A 121 15.94 7.74 -4.87
N MET A 122 15.99 7.47 -6.18
CA MET A 122 16.83 8.20 -7.12
C MET A 122 16.40 9.66 -7.23
N GLU A 123 15.10 9.94 -7.25
CA GLU A 123 14.57 11.31 -7.24
C GLU A 123 14.98 12.07 -5.98
N PHE A 124 14.90 11.43 -4.80
CA PHE A 124 15.37 12.02 -3.53
C PHE A 124 16.88 12.29 -3.53
N LEU A 125 17.70 11.33 -3.99
CA LEU A 125 19.15 11.49 -4.03
C LEU A 125 19.62 12.53 -5.06
N ASN A 126 18.82 12.80 -6.09
CA ASN A 126 19.07 13.84 -7.09
C ASN A 126 18.51 15.22 -6.69
N MET A 127 17.91 15.36 -5.51
CA MET A 127 17.48 16.68 -5.04
C MET A 127 18.70 17.57 -4.80
N ASN A 128 18.56 18.87 -5.07
CA ASN A 128 19.62 19.84 -4.81
C ASN A 128 19.99 19.82 -3.32
N GLU A 129 21.27 19.66 -3.01
CA GLU A 129 21.76 19.81 -1.64
C GLU A 129 21.56 21.25 -1.17
N LYS A 130 21.03 21.41 0.05
CA LYS A 130 20.93 22.72 0.68
C LYS A 130 22.33 23.15 1.08
N LYS A 131 22.72 24.37 0.69
CA LYS A 131 24.03 24.92 1.05
C LYS A 131 24.22 24.93 2.58
N SER A 132 25.42 24.61 3.04
CA SER A 132 25.78 24.49 4.46
C SER A 132 25.79 25.83 5.21
N ASP A 133 25.71 26.95 4.49
CA ASP A 133 25.62 28.31 5.02
C ASP A 133 24.22 28.70 5.52
N VAL A 134 23.18 27.91 5.19
CA VAL A 134 21.78 28.17 5.59
C VAL A 134 21.44 27.63 6.98
N VAL A 135 22.27 26.76 7.55
CA VAL A 135 22.07 26.20 8.91
C VAL A 135 23.23 26.62 9.79
N TRP A 136 23.01 27.65 10.62
CA TRP A 136 24.00 28.05 11.61
C TRP A 136 23.84 27.22 12.88
N THR A 137 24.93 26.59 13.30
CA THR A 137 25.07 25.99 14.63
C THR A 137 25.69 27.01 15.60
N PRO A 138 25.62 26.79 16.92
CA PRO A 138 26.23 27.71 17.89
C PRO A 138 27.72 27.99 17.66
N SER A 139 28.42 27.09 16.96
CA SER A 139 29.83 27.23 16.58
C SER A 139 30.08 27.93 15.24
N THR A 140 29.05 28.09 14.39
CA THR A 140 29.16 28.71 13.05
C THR A 140 28.33 29.99 12.89
N ALA A 141 27.46 30.31 13.86
CA ALA A 141 26.64 31.51 13.86
C ALA A 141 27.44 32.80 14.21
N PRO A 142 27.09 33.97 13.63
CA PRO A 142 27.65 35.25 14.06
C PRO A 142 27.32 35.55 15.52
N ALA A 143 28.31 36.01 16.30
CA ALA A 143 28.20 36.26 17.74
C ALA A 143 27.05 37.24 18.11
N ASP A 144 26.71 38.17 17.23
CA ASP A 144 25.65 39.15 17.44
C ASP A 144 24.25 38.52 17.40
N LYS A 145 24.02 37.53 16.51
CA LYS A 145 22.76 36.78 16.48
C LYS A 145 22.63 35.81 17.65
N ILE A 146 23.73 35.16 18.06
CA ILE A 146 23.73 34.25 19.22
C ILE A 146 23.29 34.98 20.49
N LYS A 147 23.83 36.17 20.75
CA LYS A 147 23.44 36.98 21.92
C LYS A 147 21.97 37.35 21.88
N LYS A 148 21.49 37.86 20.74
CA LYS A 148 20.08 38.23 20.56
C LYS A 148 19.13 37.04 20.81
N HIS A 149 19.43 35.88 20.24
CA HIS A 149 18.58 34.69 20.41
C HIS A 149 18.71 34.08 21.82
N SER A 150 19.87 34.22 22.48
CA SER A 150 20.06 33.81 23.88
C SER A 150 19.28 34.71 24.85
N ASP A 151 19.26 36.03 24.61
CA ASP A 151 18.52 36.99 25.43
C ASP A 151 17.00 36.77 25.31
N GLU A 152 16.53 36.32 24.15
CA GLU A 152 15.12 35.97 23.87
C GLU A 152 14.77 34.50 24.24
N ASN A 153 15.73 33.72 24.77
CA ASN A 153 15.58 32.30 25.11
C ASN A 153 15.08 31.41 23.95
N ILE A 154 15.56 31.68 22.73
CA ILE A 154 15.19 30.96 21.50
C ILE A 154 16.19 29.84 21.23
N ALA A 155 15.74 28.59 21.31
CA ALA A 155 16.58 27.41 21.05
C ALA A 155 16.76 27.10 19.54
N ILE A 156 15.76 27.41 18.71
CA ILE A 156 15.77 27.19 17.26
C ILE A 156 15.08 28.38 16.59
N ALA A 157 15.78 29.09 15.72
CA ALA A 157 15.23 30.15 14.88
C ALA A 157 15.16 29.69 13.43
N ILE A 158 14.00 29.88 12.79
CA ILE A 158 13.79 29.57 11.37
C ILE A 158 13.46 30.89 10.67
N GLU A 159 14.41 31.45 9.95
CA GLU A 159 14.26 32.67 9.15
C GLU A 159 14.05 32.27 7.68
N ASP A 160 13.11 32.92 6.98
CA ASP A 160 12.82 32.73 5.55
C ASP A 160 12.57 31.27 5.10
N ALA A 161 11.80 30.50 5.87
CA ALA A 161 11.37 29.17 5.44
C ALA A 161 10.21 29.22 4.45
N SER A 162 10.41 28.60 3.28
CA SER A 162 9.34 28.15 2.40
C SER A 162 9.07 26.68 2.69
N ILE A 163 7.84 26.35 3.07
CA ILE A 163 7.36 24.97 3.13
C ILE A 163 6.82 24.68 1.72
N GLY A 164 7.47 23.76 1.02
CA GLY A 164 6.98 23.20 -0.24
C GLY A 164 5.79 22.28 -0.03
#